data_AF-A0A7Z0ETR5-F1
#
_entry.id   AF-A0A7Z0ETR5-F1
#
_cell.length_a   1.000
_cell.length_b   1.000
_cell.length_c   1.000
_cell.angle_alpha   90.00
_cell.angle_beta   90.00
_cell.angle_gamma   90.00
#
_symmetry.space_group_name_H-M   'P 1'
#
loop_
_entity.id
_entity.type
_entity.pdbx_description
1 polymer ?
#
loop_
_entity_poly.entity_id
_entity_poly.type
_entity_poly.pdbx_seq_one_letter_code
_entity_poly.pdbx_strand_id
1 'polypeptide(L)'
;MDTRPSSVARSWTWSRPDAASRTWHAIWTSPAETVYAWRRQDRIDQGLAPGLTSTEKTELAAANKRIAELEAELAIHRRASELLGKVVPPKDGSRRSR
;
A
#
# COMPACT_ATOMS: atom_id res chain seq x y z
N MET A 1 18.23 15.71 -68.63
CA MET A 1 18.09 16.75 -67.59
C MET A 1 16.61 16.97 -67.42
N ASP A 2 16.03 16.49 -66.33
CA ASP A 2 14.70 16.84 -65.86
C ASP A 2 14.62 16.58 -64.36
N THR A 3 13.89 17.45 -63.68
CA THR A 3 13.83 17.62 -62.22
C THR A 3 12.76 16.75 -61.56
N ARG A 4 13.07 16.25 -60.35
CA ARG A 4 12.24 16.29 -59.11
C ARG A 4 12.85 15.37 -58.03
N PRO A 5 13.20 15.85 -56.83
CA PRO A 5 13.35 14.99 -55.66
C PRO A 5 12.07 15.08 -54.80
N SER A 6 11.32 13.97 -54.72
CA SER A 6 10.22 13.80 -53.76
C SER A 6 10.65 12.87 -52.62
N SER A 7 10.88 13.50 -51.46
CA SER A 7 10.50 13.08 -50.10
C SER A 7 10.13 11.60 -49.86
N VAL A 8 10.93 10.90 -49.04
CA VAL A 8 10.52 10.32 -47.74
C VAL A 8 11.66 9.45 -47.21
N ALA A 9 12.31 9.92 -46.15
CA ALA A 9 12.93 9.10 -45.11
C ALA A 9 13.23 10.05 -43.95
N ARG A 10 12.19 10.32 -43.14
CA ARG A 10 12.38 11.09 -41.91
C ARG A 10 13.28 10.28 -40.99
N SER A 11 14.44 10.85 -40.73
CA SER A 11 15.36 10.48 -39.67
C SER A 11 14.63 10.49 -38.33
N TRP A 12 14.61 9.34 -37.66
CA TRP A 12 14.30 9.31 -36.23
C TRP A 12 15.61 9.60 -35.49
N THR A 13 15.97 10.89 -35.41
CA THR A 13 16.91 11.33 -34.37
C THR A 13 16.22 11.12 -33.04
N TRP A 14 16.73 10.18 -32.24
CA TRP A 14 16.34 10.03 -30.84
C TRP A 14 16.75 11.30 -30.09
N SER A 15 15.86 12.29 -30.10
CA SER A 15 15.87 13.39 -29.15
C SER A 15 15.62 12.78 -27.77
N ARG A 16 16.62 12.87 -26.90
CA ARG A 16 16.52 12.50 -25.48
C ARG A 16 15.35 13.26 -24.85
N PRO A 17 14.33 12.58 -24.28
CA PRO A 17 13.32 13.24 -23.49
C PRO A 17 13.86 13.54 -22.08
N ASP A 18 13.49 14.73 -21.66
CA ASP A 18 13.78 15.48 -20.45
C ASP A 18 12.91 15.01 -19.27
N ALA A 19 13.55 14.96 -18.10
CA ALA A 19 13.00 14.89 -16.74
C ALA A 19 12.08 13.72 -16.28
N ALA A 20 11.68 12.75 -17.12
CA ALA A 20 10.78 11.65 -16.70
C ALA A 20 11.45 10.26 -16.55
N SER A 21 12.74 10.20 -16.19
CA SER A 21 13.50 8.94 -16.10
C SER A 21 13.54 8.29 -14.72
N ARG A 22 12.65 8.67 -13.78
CA ARG A 22 12.63 8.08 -12.42
C ARG A 22 11.67 6.91 -12.23
N THR A 23 10.85 6.56 -13.22
CA THR A 23 9.80 5.53 -13.06
C THR A 23 9.86 4.36 -14.05
N TRP A 24 10.78 4.37 -15.02
CA TRP A 24 10.89 3.25 -15.98
C TRP A 24 11.67 2.04 -15.43
N HIS A 25 12.62 2.25 -14.52
CA HIS A 25 13.37 1.13 -13.89
C HIS A 25 12.54 0.31 -12.89
N ALA A 26 11.41 0.84 -12.39
CA ALA A 26 10.51 0.10 -11.51
C ALA A 26 9.70 -0.98 -12.25
N ILE A 27 9.65 -0.93 -13.60
CA ILE A 27 8.96 -1.92 -14.44
C ILE A 27 9.89 -3.09 -14.81
N TRP A 28 11.21 -2.91 -14.72
CA TRP A 28 12.22 -3.96 -14.92
C TRP A 28 13.16 -3.98 -13.70
N THR A 29 12.66 -4.48 -12.58
CA THR A 29 13.54 -4.97 -11.51
C THR A 29 14.55 -5.92 -12.14
N SER A 30 15.84 -5.70 -11.92
CA SER A 30 16.89 -6.56 -12.49
C SER A 30 16.62 -8.02 -12.09
N PRO A 31 16.56 -8.99 -13.03
CA PRO A 31 16.30 -10.40 -12.69
C PRO A 31 17.24 -10.96 -11.61
N ALA A 32 18.47 -10.45 -11.54
CA ALA A 32 19.45 -10.83 -10.52
C ALA A 32 19.03 -10.39 -9.11
N GLU A 33 18.38 -9.23 -8.97
CA GLU A 33 17.91 -8.70 -7.69
C GLU A 33 16.73 -9.52 -7.15
N THR A 34 15.78 -9.88 -8.03
CA THR A 34 14.65 -10.74 -7.69
C THR A 34 15.11 -12.12 -7.24
N VAL A 35 16.05 -12.74 -7.97
CA VAL A 35 16.60 -14.05 -7.59
C VAL A 35 17.34 -13.99 -6.26
N TYR A 36 18.09 -12.92 -6.01
CA TYR A 36 18.75 -12.72 -4.72
C TYR A 36 17.75 -12.59 -3.56
N ALA A 37 16.68 -11.81 -3.75
CA ALA A 37 15.63 -11.65 -2.75
C ALA A 37 14.94 -12.98 -2.41
N TRP A 38 14.62 -13.80 -3.43
CA TRP A 38 14.02 -15.12 -3.21
C TRP A 38 14.95 -16.07 -2.47
N ARG A 39 16.23 -16.14 -2.84
CA ARG A 39 17.21 -16.98 -2.12
C ARG A 39 17.38 -16.54 -0.67
N ARG A 40 17.35 -15.24 -0.42
CA ARG A 40 17.44 -14.71 0.95
C ARG A 40 16.20 -15.10 1.76
N GLN A 41 15.00 -15.00 1.19
CA GLN A 41 13.77 -15.39 1.88
C GLN A 41 13.72 -16.90 2.14
N ASP A 42 14.11 -17.73 1.18
CA ASP A 42 14.17 -19.19 1.34
C ASP A 42 15.09 -19.60 2.51
N ARG A 43 16.25 -18.94 2.65
CA ARG A 43 17.12 -19.15 3.82
C ARG A 43 16.47 -18.76 5.13
N ILE A 44 15.65 -17.71 5.15
CA ILE A 44 14.89 -17.29 6.35
C ILE A 44 13.80 -18.31 6.66
N ASP A 45 13.06 -18.76 5.64
CA ASP A 45 11.99 -19.74 5.77
C ASP A 45 12.50 -21.10 6.27
N GLN A 46 13.74 -21.46 5.92
CA GLN A 46 14.45 -22.65 6.44
C GLN A 46 15.11 -22.44 7.81
N GLY A 47 15.04 -21.25 8.40
CA GLY A 47 15.70 -20.92 9.67
C GLY A 47 17.23 -20.81 9.60
N LEU A 48 17.80 -20.73 8.39
CA LEU A 48 19.24 -20.59 8.14
C LEU A 48 19.74 -19.14 8.19
N ALA A 49 18.82 -18.19 8.31
CA ALA A 49 19.11 -16.78 8.47
C ALA A 49 18.02 -16.13 9.35
N PRO A 50 18.37 -15.11 10.15
CA PRO A 50 17.38 -14.38 10.93
C PRO A 50 16.46 -13.57 10.01
N GLY A 51 15.18 -13.51 10.37
CA GLY A 51 14.17 -12.72 9.68
C GLY A 51 12.78 -13.29 9.88
N LEU A 52 11.78 -12.55 9.39
CA LEU A 52 10.40 -13.03 9.34
C LEU A 52 10.22 -14.01 8.20
N THR A 53 9.70 -15.19 8.52
CA THR A 53 9.33 -16.17 7.52
C THR A 53 8.16 -15.66 6.67
N SER A 54 7.99 -16.25 5.50
CA SER A 54 6.88 -15.93 4.61
C SER A 54 5.53 -16.16 5.30
N THR A 55 5.40 -17.21 6.12
CA THR A 55 4.18 -17.49 6.89
C THR A 55 3.93 -16.42 7.95
N GLU A 56 4.93 -16.07 8.75
CA GLU A 56 4.82 -15.03 9.78
C GLU A 56 4.44 -13.68 9.17
N LYS A 57 4.96 -13.35 7.98
CA LYS A 57 4.56 -12.14 7.24
C LYS A 57 3.08 -12.15 6.88
N THR A 58 2.57 -13.28 6.38
CA THR A 58 1.15 -13.40 6.02
C THR A 58 0.24 -13.31 7.22
N GLU A 59 0.61 -13.93 8.33
CA GLU A 59 -0.13 -13.89 9.58
C GLU A 59 -0.12 -12.48 10.19
N LEU A 60 1.04 -11.82 10.20
CA LEU A 60 1.16 -10.43 10.67
C LEU A 60 0.29 -9.48 9.84
N ALA A 61 0.26 -9.66 8.52
CA ALA A 61 -0.60 -8.87 7.63
C ALA A 61 -2.09 -9.11 7.93
N ALA A 62 -2.48 -10.36 8.15
CA ALA A 62 -3.86 -10.71 8.52
C ALA A 62 -4.26 -10.12 9.89
N ALA A 63 -3.37 -10.20 10.88
CA ALA A 63 -3.58 -9.64 12.20
C ALA A 63 -3.73 -8.11 12.15
N ASN A 64 -2.83 -7.42 11.45
CA ASN A 64 -2.90 -5.97 11.28
C ASN A 64 -4.19 -5.53 10.58
N LYS A 65 -4.64 -6.28 9.56
CA LYS A 65 -5.93 -6.04 8.91
C LYS A 65 -7.08 -6.18 9.91
N ARG A 66 -7.09 -7.25 10.70
CA ARG A 66 -8.17 -7.48 11.68
C ARG A 66 -8.19 -6.41 12.76
N ILE A 67 -7.02 -5.94 13.21
CA ILE A 67 -6.91 -4.82 14.16
C ILE A 67 -7.54 -3.56 13.57
N ALA A 68 -7.18 -3.20 12.33
CA ALA A 68 -7.74 -2.02 11.68
C ALA A 68 -9.27 -2.09 11.53
N GLU A 69 -9.82 -3.27 11.22
CA GLU A 69 -11.28 -3.50 11.19
C GLU A 69 -11.92 -3.28 12.56
N LEU A 70 -11.35 -3.88 13.61
CA LEU A 70 -11.84 -3.74 14.98
C LEU A 70 -11.76 -2.29 15.49
N GLU A 71 -10.69 -1.57 15.14
CA GLU A 71 -10.55 -0.16 15.48
C GLU A 71 -11.61 0.70 14.79
N ALA A 72 -11.96 0.37 13.54
CA ALA A 72 -13.06 1.03 12.82
C ALA A 72 -14.43 0.74 13.48
N GLU A 73 -14.69 -0.51 13.85
CA GLU A 73 -15.89 -0.90 14.61
C GLU A 73 -15.98 -0.12 15.94
N LEU A 74 -14.88 -0.09 16.72
CA LEU A 74 -14.83 0.66 17.98
C LEU A 74 -15.04 2.16 17.79
N ALA A 75 -14.50 2.75 16.74
CA ALA A 75 -14.71 4.17 16.43
C ALA A 75 -16.20 4.48 16.16
N ILE A 76 -16.89 3.60 15.43
CA ILE A 76 -18.34 3.72 15.19
C ILE A 76 -19.11 3.60 16.51
N HIS A 77 -18.80 2.60 17.34
CA HIS A 77 -19.45 2.40 18.63
C HIS A 77 -19.28 3.59 19.59
N ARG A 78 -18.07 4.16 19.64
CA ARG A 78 -17.79 5.36 20.44
C ARG A 78 -18.61 6.55 19.97
N ARG A 79 -18.62 6.82 18.67
CA ARG A 79 -19.44 7.91 18.09
C ARG A 79 -20.92 7.72 18.37
N ALA A 80 -21.45 6.51 18.22
CA ALA A 80 -22.85 6.21 18.52
C ALA A 80 -23.17 6.44 20.01
N SER A 81 -22.30 5.99 20.91
CA SER A 81 -22.47 6.17 22.36
C SER A 81 -22.43 7.65 22.77
N GLU A 82 -21.52 8.43 22.18
CA GLU A 82 -21.45 9.88 22.40
C GLU A 82 -22.73 10.59 21.94
N LEU A 83 -23.27 10.22 20.77
CA LEU A 83 -24.52 10.78 20.27
C LEU A 83 -25.69 10.43 21.20
N LEU A 84 -25.79 9.18 21.64
CA LEU A 84 -26.83 8.76 22.58
C LEU A 84 -26.72 9.46 23.94
N GLY A 85 -25.50 9.61 24.46
CA GLY A 85 -25.24 10.34 25.71
C GLY A 85 -25.59 11.83 25.63
N LYS A 86 -25.51 12.44 24.43
CA LYS A 86 -25.99 13.82 24.19
C LYS A 86 -27.52 13.89 24.07
N VAL A 87 -28.16 12.86 23.54
CA VAL A 87 -29.62 12.80 23.31
C VAL A 87 -30.40 12.43 24.57
N VAL A 88 -29.83 11.60 25.44
CA VAL A 88 -30.41 11.31 26.76
C VAL A 88 -30.00 12.43 27.70
N PRO A 89 -30.89 13.37 28.09
CA PRO A 89 -30.57 14.29 29.17
C PRO A 89 -30.16 13.47 30.38
N PRO A 90 -29.11 13.87 31.14
CA PRO A 90 -28.73 13.15 32.35
C PRO A 90 -30.00 12.99 33.16
N LYS A 91 -30.37 11.73 33.47
CA LYS A 91 -31.58 11.43 34.22
C LYS A 91 -31.52 12.26 35.49
N ASP A 92 -32.20 13.39 35.49
CA ASP A 92 -32.27 14.30 36.62
C ASP A 92 -32.75 13.42 37.76
N GLY A 93 -31.89 13.27 38.77
CA GLY A 93 -32.09 12.36 39.87
C GLY A 93 -33.44 12.70 40.46
N SER A 94 -34.43 11.85 40.16
CA SER A 94 -35.80 12.03 40.58
C SER A 94 -35.80 12.23 42.08
N ARG A 95 -35.97 13.48 42.47
CA ARG A 95 -36.31 13.95 43.79
C ARG A 95 -37.41 13.06 44.35
N ARG A 96 -37.04 12.16 45.26
CA ARG A 96 -37.99 11.66 46.25
C ARG A 96 -37.54 12.16 47.61
N SER A 97 -38.05 13.33 47.96
CA SER A 97 -38.20 13.76 49.34
C SER A 97 -39.34 12.96 49.97
N ARG A 98 -39.02 12.12 50.95
CA ARG A 98 -39.74 11.99 52.22
C ARG A 98 -38.86 11.19 53.18
#